data_AF-C7NB93-F1
#
_entry.id   AF-C7NB93-F1
#
_cell.length_a   1.000
_cell.length_b   1.000
_cell.length_c   1.000
_cell.angle_alpha   90.00
_cell.angle_beta   90.00
_cell.angle_gamma   90.00
#
_symmetry.space_group_name_H-M   'P 1'
#
loop_
_entity.id
_entity.type
_entity.pdbx_description
1 polymer ?
#
loop_
_entity_poly.entity_id
_entity_poly.type
_entity_poly.pdbx_seq_one_letter_code
_entity_poly.pdbx_strand_id
1 'polypeptide(L)'
;MKLLKKSMLVLSVMTLIGGMSFAATAKKRPAARKVASESYTCGSERITVSYPATNAARVVTKAGKVYNLKVAVSGSGSRYVSKNGNIEFFKGGKDAIYRGPNGIEKSCTRR
;
A
#
# COMPACT_ATOMS: atom_id res chain seq x y z
N MET A 1 -11.45 -27.47 -24.76
CA MET A 1 -12.74 -27.27 -25.46
C MET A 1 -13.76 -26.69 -24.47
N LYS A 2 -14.72 -25.89 -24.97
CA LYS A 2 -15.68 -25.00 -24.28
C LYS A 2 -15.14 -23.56 -24.09
N LEU A 3 -15.76 -22.50 -24.59
CA LEU A 3 -16.87 -22.35 -25.54
C LEU A 3 -16.82 -20.87 -25.98
N LEU A 4 -16.38 -20.61 -27.21
CA LEU A 4 -16.48 -19.28 -27.84
C LEU A 4 -17.98 -18.96 -28.03
N LYS A 5 -18.48 -17.94 -27.35
CA LYS A 5 -19.87 -17.51 -27.49
C LYS A 5 -19.95 -16.45 -28.59
N LYS A 6 -20.41 -16.92 -29.76
CA LYS A 6 -20.99 -16.21 -30.91
C LYS A 6 -21.70 -14.92 -30.48
N SER A 7 -21.31 -13.78 -31.03
CA SER A 7 -21.93 -13.14 -32.21
C SER A 7 -23.28 -12.49 -31.88
N MET A 8 -23.33 -11.16 -31.91
CA MET A 8 -24.40 -10.40 -32.58
C MET A 8 -23.88 -9.01 -32.95
N LEU A 9 -23.61 -8.87 -34.24
CA LEU A 9 -23.35 -7.63 -34.95
C LEU A 9 -24.74 -6.99 -35.14
N VAL A 10 -25.03 -5.88 -34.45
CA VAL A 10 -26.21 -5.06 -34.73
C VAL A 10 -25.70 -3.71 -35.25
N LEU A 11 -25.67 -3.64 -36.57
CA LEU A 11 -25.55 -2.42 -37.35
C LEU A 11 -26.88 -1.65 -37.19
N SER A 12 -26.87 -0.52 -36.50
CA SER A 12 -27.95 0.45 -36.62
C SER A 12 -27.36 1.85 -36.56
N VAL A 13 -27.13 2.40 -37.76
CA VAL A 13 -26.93 3.82 -37.98
C VAL A 13 -28.28 4.48 -37.85
N MET A 14 -28.43 5.41 -36.89
CA MET A 14 -29.38 6.52 -36.98
C MET A 14 -28.74 7.74 -36.33
N THR A 15 -28.12 8.56 -37.17
CA THR A 15 -27.64 9.91 -36.87
C THR A 15 -28.83 10.82 -36.56
N LEU A 16 -28.85 11.46 -35.39
CA LEU A 16 -29.59 12.70 -35.16
C LEU A 16 -28.80 13.61 -34.20
N ILE A 17 -28.58 14.82 -34.71
CA ILE A 17 -27.83 15.93 -34.15
C ILE A 17 -28.61 16.54 -32.98
N GLY A 18 -27.93 16.90 -31.90
CA GLY A 18 -28.51 17.70 -30.81
C GLY A 18 -27.52 17.81 -29.67
N GLY A 19 -26.92 18.99 -29.51
CA GLY A 19 -25.88 19.23 -28.52
C GLY A 19 -26.34 18.90 -27.10
N MET A 20 -25.59 18.02 -26.44
CA MET A 20 -25.53 17.96 -24.99
C MET A 20 -24.06 17.96 -24.61
N SER A 21 -23.70 18.98 -23.84
CA SER A 21 -22.42 19.20 -23.20
C SER A 21 -21.77 17.89 -22.76
N PHE A 22 -20.46 17.76 -23.03
CA PHE A 22 -19.62 16.75 -22.42
C PHE A 22 -19.64 16.96 -20.91
N ALA A 23 -20.63 16.38 -20.22
CA ALA A 23 -20.54 16.10 -18.81
C ALA A 23 -19.50 14.99 -18.69
N ALA A 24 -18.23 15.40 -18.59
CA ALA A 24 -17.16 14.53 -18.16
C ALA A 24 -17.64 13.87 -16.88
N THR A 25 -18.03 12.60 -16.98
CA THR A 25 -18.23 11.74 -15.82
C THR A 25 -16.87 11.64 -15.17
N ALA A 26 -16.56 12.61 -14.30
CA ALA A 26 -15.46 12.53 -13.38
C ALA A 26 -15.77 11.31 -12.52
N LYS A 27 -15.22 10.16 -12.96
CA LYS A 27 -15.20 8.91 -12.24
C LYS A 27 -14.74 9.29 -10.84
N LYS A 28 -15.68 9.34 -9.88
CA LYS A 28 -15.38 9.67 -8.48
C LYS A 28 -14.33 8.66 -8.07
N ARG A 29 -13.05 9.07 -8.13
CA ARG A 29 -11.94 8.31 -7.57
C ARG A 29 -12.40 8.06 -6.13
N PRO A 30 -12.52 6.79 -5.69
CA PRO A 30 -12.89 6.53 -4.31
C PRO A 30 -11.95 7.38 -3.46
N ALA A 31 -12.53 8.23 -2.61
CA ALA A 31 -11.77 9.12 -1.75
C ALA A 31 -10.69 8.27 -1.09
N ALA A 32 -9.42 8.61 -1.34
CA ALA A 32 -8.30 7.80 -0.88
C ALA A 32 -8.44 7.61 0.62
N ARG A 33 -8.79 6.39 1.04
CA ARG A 33 -9.00 6.05 2.45
C ARG A 33 -7.72 6.44 3.18
N LYS A 34 -7.79 7.40 4.11
CA LYS A 34 -6.63 7.83 4.88
C LYS A 34 -6.15 6.64 5.70
N VAL A 35 -5.04 6.03 5.27
CA VAL A 35 -4.40 4.94 5.99
C VAL A 35 -3.64 5.54 7.16
N ALA A 36 -3.93 5.05 8.37
CA ALA A 36 -3.22 5.47 9.58
C ALA A 36 -1.70 5.27 9.37
N SER A 37 -0.94 6.33 9.62
CA SER A 37 0.50 6.37 9.42
C SER A 37 1.16 6.91 10.69
N GLU A 38 2.22 6.26 11.13
CA GLU A 38 3.01 6.61 12.30
C GLU A 38 4.43 6.95 11.84
N SER A 39 5.04 7.98 12.45
CA SER A 39 6.43 8.33 12.17
C SER A 39 7.34 7.81 13.28
N TYR A 40 8.50 7.28 12.87
CA TYR A 40 9.49 6.72 13.77
C TYR A 40 10.87 7.33 13.49
N THR A 41 11.63 7.54 14.56
CA THR A 41 13.05 7.90 14.49
C THR A 41 13.87 6.67 14.88
N CYS A 42 14.64 6.14 13.94
CA CYS A 42 15.44 4.93 14.08
C CYS A 42 16.93 5.30 13.95
N GLY A 43 17.59 5.56 15.07
CA GLY A 43 18.90 6.21 15.08
C GLY A 43 18.85 7.58 14.40
N SER A 44 19.69 7.80 13.38
CA SER A 44 19.68 9.04 12.58
C SER A 44 18.64 9.05 11.45
N GLU A 45 17.99 7.91 11.17
CA GLU A 45 17.03 7.76 10.09
C GLU A 45 15.60 8.01 10.57
N ARG A 46 14.76 8.56 9.70
CA ARG A 46 13.32 8.65 9.93
C ARG A 46 12.57 7.81 8.92
N ILE A 47 11.57 7.10 9.42
CA ILE A 47 10.67 6.29 8.60
C ILE A 47 9.22 6.63 8.95
N THR A 48 8.33 6.47 7.98
CA THR A 48 6.89 6.54 8.16
C THR A 48 6.30 5.16 7.87
N VAL A 49 5.60 4.59 8.84
CA VAL A 49 4.97 3.28 8.72
C VAL A 49 3.47 3.46 8.66
N SER A 50 2.86 2.87 7.64
CA SER A 50 1.41 2.89 7.44
C SER A 50 0.86 1.48 7.44
N TYR A 51 -0.36 1.30 7.95
CA TYR A 51 -0.98 -0.03 8.10
C TYR A 51 -2.21 -0.14 7.18
N PRO A 52 -2.02 -0.46 5.89
CA PRO A 52 -3.14 -0.55 4.94
C PRO A 52 -4.10 -1.70 5.23
N ALA A 53 -3.64 -2.74 5.94
CA ALA A 53 -4.42 -3.87 6.43
C ALA A 53 -3.81 -4.39 7.74
N THR A 54 -4.55 -5.21 8.49
CA THR A 54 -4.07 -5.79 9.77
C THR A 54 -2.81 -6.64 9.61
N ASN A 55 -2.67 -7.30 8.47
CA ASN A 55 -1.56 -8.17 8.13
C ASN A 55 -0.49 -7.50 7.25
N ALA A 56 -0.55 -6.18 7.06
CA ALA A 56 0.34 -5.46 6.15
C ALA A 56 0.83 -4.14 6.76
N ALA A 57 2.11 -3.86 6.55
CA ALA A 57 2.72 -2.58 6.88
C ALA A 57 3.45 -2.05 5.64
N ARG A 58 3.43 -0.73 5.45
CA ARG A 58 4.20 -0.05 4.42
C ARG A 58 5.11 0.97 5.07
N VAL A 59 6.41 0.72 4.95
CA VAL A 59 7.47 1.59 5.45
C VAL A 59 7.93 2.50 4.33
N VAL A 60 8.02 3.80 4.61
CA VAL A 60 8.58 4.81 3.71
C VAL A 60 9.75 5.45 4.43
N THR A 61 10.94 5.35 3.85
CA THR A 61 12.15 6.00 4.40
C THR A 61 12.16 7.49 4.06
N LYS A 62 12.96 8.28 4.79
CA LYS A 62 13.20 9.70 4.44
C LYS A 62 13.69 9.89 2.99
N ALA A 63 14.43 8.92 2.46
CA ALA A 63 14.90 8.93 1.07
C ALA A 63 13.81 8.60 0.03
N GLY A 64 12.55 8.37 0.47
CA GLY A 64 11.43 8.03 -0.41
C GLY A 64 11.35 6.56 -0.81
N LYS A 65 12.27 5.70 -0.34
CA LYS A 65 12.17 4.26 -0.60
C LYS A 65 10.97 3.67 0.14
N VAL A 66 10.19 2.87 -0.57
CA VAL A 66 8.96 2.24 -0.07
C VAL A 66 9.16 0.73 0.05
N TYR A 67 8.83 0.18 1.21
CA TYR A 67 8.86 -1.25 1.47
C TYR A 67 7.48 -1.72 1.92
N ASN A 68 6.88 -2.62 1.14
CA ASN A 68 5.64 -3.29 1.49
C ASN A 68 5.97 -4.58 2.24
N LEU A 69 5.53 -4.66 3.48
CA LEU A 69 5.81 -5.73 4.42
C LEU A 69 4.52 -6.48 4.75
N LYS A 70 4.65 -7.78 5.03
CA LYS A 70 3.56 -8.63 5.53
C LYS A 70 3.86 -9.08 6.94
N VAL A 71 2.82 -9.32 7.72
CA VAL A 71 2.97 -9.89 9.06
C VAL A 71 3.72 -11.21 9.01
N ALA A 72 4.61 -11.42 9.96
CA ALA A 72 5.35 -12.65 10.20
C ALA A 72 5.08 -13.14 11.62
N VAL A 73 5.35 -14.43 11.87
CA VAL A 73 5.18 -15.03 13.20
C VAL A 73 6.08 -14.30 14.23
N SER A 74 5.51 -14.00 15.39
CA SER A 74 6.17 -13.38 16.53
C SER A 74 5.62 -13.95 17.84
N GLY A 75 6.47 -14.07 18.87
CA GLY A 75 6.04 -14.50 20.20
C GLY A 75 5.24 -13.43 20.96
N SER A 76 5.53 -12.16 20.69
CA SER A 76 4.78 -11.00 21.19
C SER A 76 4.88 -9.83 20.22
N GLY A 77 3.92 -8.90 20.26
CA GLY A 77 3.89 -7.75 19.34
C GLY A 77 3.64 -8.12 17.88
N SER A 78 3.88 -7.15 16.98
CA SER A 78 3.62 -7.28 15.55
C SER A 78 4.92 -7.19 14.76
N ARG A 79 5.29 -8.31 14.13
CA ARG A 79 6.45 -8.40 13.24
C ARG A 79 5.99 -8.34 11.78
N TYR A 80 6.63 -7.50 10.98
CA TYR A 80 6.36 -7.36 9.55
C TYR A 80 7.65 -7.52 8.74
N VAL A 81 7.63 -8.34 7.70
CA VAL A 81 8.80 -8.67 6.90
C VAL A 81 8.50 -8.50 5.41
N SER A 82 9.48 -8.02 4.65
CA SER A 82 9.39 -7.95 3.19
C SER A 82 9.36 -9.35 2.57
N LYS A 83 8.87 -9.47 1.32
CA LYS A 83 8.81 -10.75 0.61
C LYS A 83 10.15 -11.52 0.59
N ASN A 84 11.27 -10.80 0.55
CA ASN A 84 12.61 -11.38 0.45
C ASN A 84 13.33 -11.48 1.81
N GLY A 85 12.70 -11.10 2.93
CA GLY A 85 13.32 -11.18 4.26
C GLY A 85 14.27 -10.04 4.63
N ASN A 86 14.72 -9.24 3.67
CA ASN A 86 15.79 -8.24 3.87
C ASN A 86 15.36 -7.00 4.67
N ILE A 87 14.07 -6.66 4.62
CA ILE A 87 13.50 -5.56 5.41
C ILE A 87 12.57 -6.14 6.46
N GLU A 88 12.70 -5.64 7.68
CA GLU A 88 11.86 -6.01 8.80
C GLU A 88 11.47 -4.78 9.63
N PHE A 89 10.22 -4.77 10.09
CA PHE A 89 9.73 -3.80 11.05
C PHE A 89 8.98 -4.54 12.15
N PHE A 90 9.38 -4.32 13.39
CA PHE A 90 8.75 -4.88 14.57
C PHE A 90 8.18 -3.76 15.44
N LYS A 91 6.97 -3.98 15.97
CA LYS A 91 6.32 -3.07 16.92
C LYS A 91 5.84 -3.86 18.14
N GLY A 92 6.39 -3.55 19.30
CA GLY A 92 6.06 -4.19 20.57
C GLY A 92 5.85 -3.14 21.66
N GLY A 93 4.61 -2.96 22.14
CA GLY A 93 4.31 -1.97 23.17
C GLY A 93 4.66 -0.54 22.71
N LYS A 94 5.60 0.10 23.42
CA LYS A 94 6.14 1.44 23.11
C LYS A 94 7.40 1.39 22.23
N ASP A 95 7.97 0.21 22.05
CA ASP A 95 9.21 -0.01 21.34
C ASP A 95 8.94 -0.43 19.89
N ALA A 96 9.85 -0.04 19.00
CA ALA A 96 9.86 -0.49 17.62
C ALA A 96 11.30 -0.78 17.18
N ILE A 97 11.45 -1.69 16.23
CA ILE A 97 12.74 -2.05 15.63
C ILE A 97 12.57 -2.03 14.11
N TYR A 98 13.56 -1.49 13.41
CA TYR A 98 13.62 -1.51 11.96
C TYR A 98 14.95 -2.10 11.51
N ARG A 99 14.88 -3.15 10.69
CA ARG A 99 16.04 -3.69 9.94
C ARG A 99 15.94 -3.23 8.50
N GLY A 100 16.89 -2.38 8.10
CA GLY A 100 17.01 -1.88 6.74
C GLY A 100 17.71 -2.86 5.79
N PRO A 101 17.84 -2.51 4.50
CA PRO A 101 18.46 -3.37 3.48
C PRO A 101 19.95 -3.63 3.72
N ASN A 102 20.60 -2.84 4.57
CA ASN A 102 21.98 -3.05 5.02
C ASN A 102 22.09 -4.13 6.11
N GLY A 103 20.98 -4.76 6.52
CA GLY A 103 20.96 -5.79 7.56
C GLY A 103 21.16 -5.26 8.98
N ILE A 104 21.29 -3.95 9.17
CA ILE A 104 21.51 -3.35 10.49
C ILE A 104 20.16 -3.07 11.14
N GLU A 105 19.97 -3.65 12.33
CA GLU A 105 18.82 -3.39 13.18
C GLU A 105 19.00 -2.07 13.93
N LYS A 106 17.94 -1.27 13.96
CA LYS A 106 17.91 0.01 14.68
C LYS A 106 16.67 0.04 15.55
N SER A 107 16.86 0.36 16.83
CA SER A 107 15.75 0.70 17.72
C SER A 107 15.12 2.02 17.26
N CYS A 108 13.80 2.07 17.31
CA CYS A 108 12.98 3.15 16.80
C CYS A 108 12.08 3.68 17.91
N THR A 109 11.96 5.00 18.01
CA THR A 109 10.99 5.67 18.88
C THR A 109 9.90 6.31 18.05
N ARG A 110 8.64 6.13 18.47
CA ARG A 110 7.50 6.79 17.83
C ARG A 110 7.58 8.29 18.13
N ARG A 111 7.39 9.10 17.09
CA ARG A 111 7.32 10.57 17.19
C ARG A 111 5.89 11.06 17.33
#